data_AF-A0A448YE95-F1
#
_entry.id   AF-A0A448YE95-F1
#
_cell.length_a   1.000
_cell.length_b   1.000
_cell.length_c   1.000
_cell.angle_alpha   90.00
_cell.angle_beta   90.00
_cell.angle_gamma   90.00
#
_symmetry.space_group_name_H-M   'P 1'
#
loop_
_entity.id
_entity.type
_entity.pdbx_description
1 polymer ?
#
loop_
_entity_poly.entity_id
_entity_poly.type
_entity_poly.pdbx_seq_one_letter_code
_entity_poly.pdbx_strand_id
1 'polypeptide(L)'
;MDTVDFESTGPDFGAVFKAINLAVATIAFASGFTQLFSGIGYFFQGLYVAALGVIIGYLEFKVPPQLYSYCSSFFSFLGRGLIYILIAILNIHGSALRIICAFFVFVVGISYVVLEFVQSIQPPENMQGEQGLSTDGLDDVI
;
A
#
# COMPACT_ATOMS: atom_id res chain seq x y z
N MET A 1 33.10 12.46 25.90
CA MET A 1 31.78 13.10 25.92
C MET A 1 31.24 12.90 24.53
N ASP A 2 30.52 11.80 24.35
CA ASP A 2 29.91 11.44 23.06
C ASP A 2 28.88 12.52 22.74
N THR A 3 29.09 13.22 21.64
CA THR A 3 28.11 14.13 21.07
C THR A 3 26.96 13.27 20.61
N VAL A 4 25.91 13.23 21.42
CA VAL A 4 24.64 12.62 21.05
C VAL A 4 24.14 13.42 19.86
N ASP A 5 24.34 12.88 18.66
CA ASP A 5 23.86 13.46 17.42
C ASP A 5 22.32 13.40 17.46
N PHE A 6 21.69 14.50 17.88
CA PHE A 6 20.27 14.74 17.71
C PHE A 6 19.93 15.09 16.24
N GLU A 7 20.62 14.45 15.30
CA GLU A 7 20.45 14.66 13.87
C GLU A 7 19.29 13.78 13.39
N SER A 8 18.18 14.44 13.11
CA SER A 8 17.03 13.91 12.37
C SER A 8 16.22 12.79 13.04
N THR A 9 15.60 13.09 14.19
CA THR A 9 14.40 12.35 14.65
C THR A 9 13.11 12.93 14.06
N GLY A 10 13.14 13.35 12.79
CA GLY A 10 11.90 13.48 12.02
C GLY A 10 11.44 12.07 11.64
N PRO A 11 10.14 11.73 11.72
CA PRO A 11 9.68 10.47 11.17
C PRO A 11 10.00 10.46 9.67
N ASP A 12 10.84 9.53 9.22
CA ASP A 12 11.04 9.25 7.80
C ASP A 12 9.68 8.84 7.22
N PHE A 13 8.96 9.79 6.66
CA PHE A 13 7.60 9.59 6.18
C PHE A 13 7.54 8.42 5.18
N GLY A 14 8.58 8.24 4.36
CA GLY A 14 8.73 7.09 3.46
C GLY A 14 8.75 5.74 4.19
N ALA A 15 9.48 5.62 5.30
CA ALA A 15 9.52 4.40 6.11
C ALA A 15 8.17 4.14 6.80
N VAL A 16 7.50 5.19 7.25
CA VAL A 16 6.14 5.10 7.84
C VAL A 16 5.13 4.62 6.81
N PHE A 17 5.12 5.19 5.60
CA PHE A 17 4.24 4.77 4.52
C PHE A 17 4.50 3.31 4.11
N LYS A 18 5.78 2.93 3.99
CA LYS A 18 6.18 1.54 3.74
C LYS A 18 5.65 0.59 4.81
N ALA A 19 5.82 0.94 6.08
CA ALA A 19 5.34 0.14 7.20
C ALA A 19 3.81 -0.01 7.19
N ILE A 20 3.07 1.08 6.92
CA ILE A 20 1.61 1.05 6.83
C ILE A 20 1.15 0.19 5.65
N ASN A 21 1.74 0.37 4.46
CA ASN A 21 1.43 -0.42 3.27
C ASN A 21 1.66 -1.92 3.53
N LEU A 22 2.77 -2.27 4.18
CA LEU A 22 3.11 -3.65 4.52
C LEU A 22 2.17 -4.24 5.57
N ALA A 23 1.74 -3.44 6.55
CA ALA A 23 0.76 -3.85 7.54
C ALA A 23 -0.59 -4.15 6.87
N VAL A 24 -1.07 -3.25 6.00
CA VAL A 24 -2.31 -3.45 5.23
C VAL A 24 -2.20 -4.68 4.32
N ALA A 25 -1.08 -4.86 3.62
CA ALA A 25 -0.83 -6.04 2.78
C ALA A 25 -0.91 -7.35 3.59
N THR A 26 -0.31 -7.37 4.77
CA THR A 26 -0.32 -8.54 5.66
C THR A 26 -1.72 -8.85 6.16
N ILE A 27 -2.47 -7.83 6.59
CA ILE A 27 -3.87 -7.97 7.04
C ILE A 27 -4.76 -8.44 5.90
N ALA A 28 -4.62 -7.87 4.70
CA ALA A 28 -5.37 -8.25 3.51
C ALA A 28 -5.07 -9.71 3.12
N PHE A 29 -3.80 -10.10 3.09
CA PHE A 29 -3.41 -11.48 2.78
C PHE A 29 -3.94 -12.48 3.81
N ALA A 30 -3.74 -12.23 5.10
CA ALA A 30 -4.21 -13.11 6.16
C ALA A 30 -5.75 -13.22 6.16
N SER A 31 -6.45 -12.10 6.01
CA SER A 31 -7.93 -12.09 5.96
C SER A 31 -8.47 -12.78 4.71
N GLY A 32 -7.87 -12.57 3.54
CA GLY A 32 -8.19 -13.30 2.32
C GLY A 32 -7.94 -14.80 2.45
N PHE A 33 -6.79 -15.19 3.01
CA PHE A 33 -6.42 -16.59 3.22
C PHE A 33 -7.44 -17.34 4.09
N THR A 34 -7.92 -16.71 5.17
CA THR A 34 -8.96 -17.32 6.03
C THR A 34 -10.32 -17.49 5.32
N GLN A 35 -10.63 -16.67 4.32
CA GLN A 35 -11.88 -16.78 3.55
C GLN A 35 -11.90 -17.97 2.59
N LEU A 36 -10.73 -18.40 2.09
CA LEU A 36 -10.66 -19.56 1.18
C LEU A 36 -11.25 -20.83 1.82
N PHE A 37 -11.16 -20.96 3.14
CA PHE A 37 -11.66 -22.12 3.90
C PHE A 37 -13.10 -21.96 4.41
N SER A 38 -13.75 -20.80 4.18
CA SER A 38 -15.11 -20.53 4.68
C SER A 38 -16.24 -21.00 3.75
N GLY A 39 -15.91 -21.53 2.56
CA GLY A 39 -16.86 -22.10 1.59
C GLY A 39 -16.76 -21.48 0.20
N ILE A 40 -17.37 -22.14 -0.80
CA ILE A 40 -17.25 -21.76 -2.24
C ILE A 40 -17.73 -20.32 -2.51
N GLY A 41 -18.76 -19.85 -1.80
CA GLY A 41 -19.27 -18.48 -1.97
C GLY A 41 -18.28 -17.39 -1.57
N TYR A 42 -17.41 -17.65 -0.59
CA TYR A 42 -16.38 -16.72 -0.13
C TYR A 42 -15.00 -17.04 -0.71
N PHE A 43 -14.85 -18.17 -1.40
CA PHE A 43 -13.59 -18.63 -1.97
C PHE A 43 -13.02 -17.63 -2.99
N PHE A 44 -13.81 -17.23 -3.99
CA PHE A 44 -13.37 -16.27 -5.02
C PHE A 44 -13.07 -14.90 -4.43
N GLN A 45 -13.84 -14.50 -3.43
CA GLN A 45 -13.62 -13.23 -2.76
C GLN A 45 -12.34 -13.25 -1.92
N GLY A 46 -12.10 -14.33 -1.18
CA GLY A 46 -10.87 -14.55 -0.41
C GLY A 46 -9.64 -14.60 -1.29
N LEU A 47 -9.74 -15.28 -2.43
CA LEU A 47 -8.67 -15.34 -3.44
C LEU A 47 -8.34 -13.95 -3.98
N TYR A 48 -9.36 -13.14 -4.31
CA TYR A 48 -9.18 -11.78 -4.81
C TYR A 48 -8.50 -10.88 -3.77
N VAL A 49 -8.98 -10.89 -2.52
CA VAL A 49 -8.41 -10.12 -1.41
C VAL A 49 -6.96 -10.56 -1.11
N ALA A 50 -6.70 -11.86 -1.11
CA ALA A 50 -5.36 -12.40 -0.88
C ALA A 50 -4.40 -12.00 -2.00
N ALA A 51 -4.83 -12.10 -3.27
CA ALA A 51 -4.02 -11.69 -4.41
C ALA A 51 -3.69 -10.19 -4.36
N LEU A 52 -4.67 -9.33 -4.03
CA LEU A 52 -4.42 -7.90 -3.84
C LEU A 52 -3.42 -7.63 -2.71
N GLY A 53 -3.53 -8.32 -1.58
CA GLY A 53 -2.56 -8.22 -0.47
C GLY A 53 -1.13 -8.56 -0.91
N VAL A 54 -0.97 -9.65 -1.68
CA VAL A 54 0.34 -10.04 -2.24
C VAL A 54 0.88 -8.98 -3.20
N ILE A 55 0.05 -8.42 -4.09
CA ILE A 55 0.48 -7.38 -5.04
C ILE A 55 0.96 -6.13 -4.28
N ILE A 56 0.19 -5.66 -3.29
CA ILE A 56 0.54 -4.49 -2.48
C ILE A 56 1.86 -4.73 -1.72
N GLY A 57 2.02 -5.92 -1.15
CA GLY A 57 3.27 -6.30 -0.47
C GLY A 57 4.46 -6.37 -1.44
N TYR A 58 4.29 -6.97 -2.61
CA TYR A 58 5.35 -7.11 -3.61
C TYR A 58 5.85 -5.75 -4.13
N LEU A 59 4.91 -4.85 -4.43
CA LEU A 59 5.20 -3.48 -4.87
C LEU A 59 6.05 -2.70 -3.88
N GLU A 60 6.05 -3.07 -2.59
CA GLU A 60 6.84 -2.40 -1.55
C GLU A 60 8.31 -2.85 -1.51
N PHE A 61 8.61 -4.02 -2.08
CA PHE A 61 9.98 -4.55 -2.14
C PHE A 61 10.64 -4.28 -3.48
N LYS A 62 9.90 -4.33 -4.59
CA LYS A 62 10.42 -4.07 -5.95
C LYS A 62 9.35 -3.43 -6.82
N VAL A 63 9.73 -2.36 -7.51
CA VAL A 63 8.88 -1.68 -8.50
C VAL A 63 9.35 -2.06 -9.90
N PRO A 64 8.69 -3.01 -10.58
CA PRO A 64 9.00 -3.28 -11.98
C PRO A 64 8.48 -2.13 -12.86
N PRO A 65 9.30 -1.57 -13.77
CA PRO A 65 8.93 -0.41 -14.59
C PRO A 65 7.74 -0.70 -15.53
N GLN A 66 7.55 -1.95 -15.94
CA GLN A 66 6.43 -2.38 -16.78
C GLN A 66 5.08 -2.29 -16.08
N LEU A 67 5.04 -2.35 -14.73
CA LEU A 67 3.79 -2.32 -13.97
C LEU A 67 3.21 -0.91 -13.87
N TYR A 68 4.03 0.12 -14.07
CA TYR A 68 3.59 1.51 -14.14
C TYR A 68 2.60 1.76 -15.29
N SER A 69 2.86 1.16 -16.46
CA SER A 69 2.01 1.31 -17.65
C SER A 69 0.62 0.64 -17.51
N TYR A 70 0.51 -0.41 -16.69
CA TYR A 70 -0.73 -1.18 -16.54
C TYR A 70 -1.49 -0.92 -15.24
N CYS A 71 -0.83 -0.41 -14.21
CA CYS A 71 -1.37 -0.31 -12.84
C CYS A 71 -1.08 1.06 -12.23
N SER A 72 -1.28 2.14 -12.99
CA SER A 72 -1.11 3.54 -12.53
C SER A 72 -1.87 3.85 -11.23
N SER A 73 -3.01 3.18 -10.98
CA SER A 73 -3.77 3.29 -9.73
C SER A 73 -3.01 2.81 -8.47
N PHE A 74 -2.11 1.82 -8.59
CA PHE A 74 -1.29 1.37 -7.45
C PHE A 74 -0.13 2.32 -7.12
N PHE A 75 0.21 3.24 -8.03
CA PHE A 75 1.31 4.19 -7.86
C PHE A 75 0.84 5.60 -7.44
N SER A 76 -0.47 5.80 -7.26
CA SER A 76 -1.07 7.05 -6.77
C SER A 76 -1.62 6.88 -5.34
N PHE A 77 -1.51 7.91 -4.49
CA PHE A 77 -2.08 7.89 -3.13
C PHE A 77 -3.59 7.68 -3.18
N LEU A 78 -4.29 8.38 -4.08
CA LEU A 78 -5.72 8.19 -4.30
C LEU A 78 -6.07 6.75 -4.68
N GLY A 79 -5.35 6.18 -5.63
CA GLY A 79 -5.64 4.83 -6.11
C GLY A 79 -5.38 3.74 -5.05
N ARG A 80 -4.30 3.87 -4.27
CA ARG A 80 -4.06 3.00 -3.09
C ARG A 80 -5.15 3.16 -2.03
N GLY A 81 -5.58 4.39 -1.74
CA GLY A 81 -6.67 4.66 -0.81
C GLY A 81 -7.98 3.97 -1.21
N LEU A 82 -8.35 4.06 -2.50
CA LEU A 82 -9.54 3.40 -3.03
C LEU A 82 -9.43 1.86 -2.99
N ILE A 83 -8.25 1.29 -3.28
CA ILE A 83 -8.01 -0.15 -3.16
C ILE A 83 -8.16 -0.63 -1.71
N TYR A 84 -7.64 0.13 -0.74
CA TYR A 84 -7.78 -0.21 0.69
C TYR A 84 -9.24 -0.16 1.13
N ILE A 85 -10.00 0.86 0.69
CA ILE A 85 -11.44 0.93 0.93
C ILE A 85 -12.17 -0.27 0.33
N LEU A 86 -11.83 -0.67 -0.90
CA LEU A 86 -12.41 -1.85 -1.55
C LEU A 86 -12.12 -3.13 -0.76
N ILE A 87 -10.86 -3.34 -0.34
CA ILE A 87 -10.45 -4.48 0.47
C ILE A 87 -11.22 -4.52 1.80
N ALA A 88 -11.43 -3.36 2.43
CA ALA A 88 -12.17 -3.25 3.67
C ALA A 88 -13.64 -3.64 3.47
N ILE A 89 -14.33 -3.07 2.47
CA ILE A 89 -15.73 -3.37 2.18
C ILE A 89 -15.93 -4.86 1.89
N LEU A 90 -15.02 -5.47 1.13
CA LEU A 90 -15.04 -6.91 0.87
C LEU A 90 -14.82 -7.73 2.17
N ASN A 91 -14.17 -7.20 3.20
CA ASN A 91 -13.92 -7.92 4.45
C ASN A 91 -14.96 -7.69 5.56
N ILE A 92 -16.00 -6.89 5.34
CA ILE A 92 -17.01 -6.52 6.36
C ILE A 92 -17.89 -7.69 6.84
N HIS A 93 -17.74 -8.90 6.32
CA HIS A 93 -18.54 -10.06 6.69
C HIS A 93 -17.80 -11.13 7.49
N GLY A 94 -18.57 -11.88 8.27
CA GLY A 94 -18.12 -13.05 9.02
C GLY A 94 -17.77 -12.73 10.48
N SER A 95 -16.51 -12.95 10.86
CA SER A 95 -16.07 -12.92 12.27
C SER A 95 -15.77 -11.49 12.76
N ALA A 96 -16.01 -11.24 14.05
CA ALA A 96 -15.76 -9.96 14.70
C ALA A 96 -14.30 -9.46 14.52
N LEU A 97 -13.32 -10.37 14.53
CA LEU A 97 -11.91 -10.01 14.29
C LEU A 97 -11.69 -9.47 12.86
N ARG A 98 -12.40 -10.02 11.88
CA ARG A 98 -12.28 -9.58 10.48
C ARG A 98 -12.92 -8.21 10.27
N ILE A 99 -14.04 -7.95 10.95
CA ILE A 99 -14.70 -6.63 10.94
C ILE A 99 -13.77 -5.55 11.53
N ILE A 100 -13.08 -5.86 12.64
CA ILE A 100 -12.11 -4.93 13.25
C ILE A 100 -10.94 -4.67 12.29
N CYS A 101 -10.35 -5.71 11.71
CA CYS A 101 -9.29 -5.56 10.72
C CYS A 101 -9.75 -4.76 9.49
N ALA A 102 -10.96 -5.01 8.99
CA ALA A 102 -11.55 -4.27 7.88
C ALA A 102 -11.72 -2.79 8.21
N PHE A 103 -12.15 -2.46 9.43
CA PHE A 103 -12.29 -1.08 9.89
C PHE A 103 -10.95 -0.34 9.92
N PHE A 104 -9.88 -0.97 10.40
CA PHE A 104 -8.53 -0.38 10.36
C PHE A 104 -8.09 -0.09 8.92
N VAL A 105 -8.24 -1.05 8.02
CA VAL A 105 -7.87 -0.87 6.60
C VAL A 105 -8.72 0.22 5.94
N PHE A 106 -10.01 0.34 6.31
CA PHE A 106 -10.89 1.38 5.82
C PHE A 106 -10.43 2.78 6.26
N VAL A 107 -10.09 2.95 7.54
CA VAL A 107 -9.57 4.21 8.08
C VAL A 107 -8.26 4.59 7.38
N VAL A 108 -7.35 3.64 7.18
CA VAL A 108 -6.10 3.88 6.42
C VAL A 108 -6.41 4.30 4.98
N GLY A 109 -7.38 3.66 4.33
CA GLY A 109 -7.81 4.02 2.98
C GLY A 109 -8.33 5.46 2.90
N ILE A 110 -9.18 5.89 3.84
CA ILE A 110 -9.63 7.29 3.92
C ILE A 110 -8.45 8.23 4.13
N SER A 111 -7.53 7.91 5.04
CA SER A 111 -6.33 8.73 5.28
C SER A 111 -5.52 8.93 4.01
N TYR A 112 -5.34 7.89 3.19
CA TYR A 112 -4.62 7.99 1.91
C TYR A 112 -5.36 8.86 0.89
N VAL A 113 -6.69 8.78 0.83
CA VAL A 113 -7.51 9.67 0.00
C VAL A 113 -7.39 11.13 0.44
N VAL A 114 -7.38 11.39 1.75
CA VAL A 114 -7.21 12.75 2.30
C VAL A 114 -5.81 13.28 2.03
N LEU A 115 -4.78 12.44 2.14
CA LEU A 115 -3.39 12.81 1.87
C LEU A 115 -3.16 13.24 0.41
N GLU A 116 -3.91 12.71 -0.55
CA GLU A 116 -3.86 13.18 -1.95
C GLU A 116 -4.20 14.68 -2.06
N PHE A 117 -5.17 15.17 -1.27
CA PHE A 117 -5.56 16.58 -1.27
C PHE A 117 -4.57 17.46 -0.51
N VAL A 118 -3.74 16.87 0.35
CA VAL A 118 -2.64 17.55 1.05
C VAL A 118 -1.37 17.35 0.21
N GLN A 119 -1.24 18.11 -0.89
CA GLN A 119 -0.10 18.05 -1.83
C GLN A 119 1.27 18.45 -1.23
N SER A 120 1.41 18.47 0.11
CA SER A 120 2.61 18.94 0.83
C SER A 120 3.59 17.82 1.20
N ILE A 121 3.26 16.55 0.95
CA ILE A 121 4.17 15.42 1.19
C ILE A 121 4.56 14.86 -0.17
N GLN A 122 5.85 14.99 -0.54
CA GLN A 122 6.35 14.35 -1.74
C GLN A 122 6.09 12.84 -1.63
N PRO A 123 5.48 12.21 -2.66
CA PRO A 123 5.27 10.77 -2.65
C PRO A 123 6.61 10.07 -2.43
N PRO A 124 6.72 9.02 -1.61
CA PRO A 124 7.92 8.20 -1.56
C PRO A 124 8.19 7.61 -2.97
N GLU A 125 9.45 7.30 -3.31
CA GLU A 125 9.87 6.85 -4.65
C GLU A 125 8.96 5.78 -5.27
N ASN A 126 8.39 4.89 -4.44
CA ASN A 126 7.41 3.86 -4.83
C ASN A 126 6.03 4.39 -5.28
N MET A 127 5.83 5.71 -5.33
CA MET A 127 4.61 6.39 -5.77
C MET A 127 4.91 7.62 -6.64
N GLN A 128 6.18 7.84 -7.03
CA GLN A 128 6.56 8.99 -7.86
C GLN A 128 6.41 8.76 -9.36
N GLY A 129 6.13 7.53 -9.78
CA GLY A 129 6.05 7.20 -11.19
C GLY A 129 7.33 7.50 -11.98
N GLU A 130 7.20 7.69 -13.29
CA GLU A 130 8.26 7.76 -14.30
C GLU A 130 9.30 8.90 -14.10
N GLN A 131 9.19 9.74 -13.07
CA GLN A 131 10.20 10.77 -12.77
C GLN A 131 11.41 10.25 -11.98
N GLY A 132 11.33 9.06 -11.36
CA GLY A 132 12.46 8.44 -10.67
C GLY A 132 13.41 7.62 -11.55
N LEU A 133 13.04 7.36 -12.82
CA LEU A 133 13.82 6.49 -13.73
C LEU A 133 14.50 7.25 -14.89
N SER A 134 14.19 8.54 -15.09
CA SER A 134 14.71 9.33 -16.21
C SER A 134 15.98 10.14 -15.90
N THR A 135 16.41 10.19 -14.63
CA THR A 135 17.57 11.01 -14.20
C THR A 135 18.84 10.20 -13.90
N ASP A 136 18.84 8.88 -14.10
CA ASP A 136 20.02 8.03 -13.82
C ASP A 136 20.61 7.36 -15.09
N GLY A 137 20.29 7.87 -16.28
CA GLY A 137 20.73 7.19 -17.52
C GLY A 137 20.91 8.02 -18.78
N LEU A 138 20.79 9.35 -18.76
CA LEU A 138 20.95 10.18 -19.97
C LEU A 138 21.93 11.35 -19.84
N ASP A 139 22.56 11.59 -18.70
CA ASP A 139 23.52 12.70 -18.54
C ASP A 139 24.98 12.31 -18.84
N ASP A 140 25.26 11.06 -19.21
CA ASP A 140 26.63 10.59 -19.56
C ASP A 140 26.94 10.57 -21.07
N VAL A 141 26.03 11.04 -21.93
CA VAL A 141 26.24 10.99 -23.40
C VAL A 141 25.71 12.24 -24.12
N ILE A 142 26.07 13.46 -23.70
CA ILE A 142 26.18 14.62 -24.62
C ILE A 142 27.30 15.55 -24.18
#